data_AF-A0A7G2J0Y8-F1
#
_entry.id   AF-A0A7G2J0Y8-F1
#
_cell.length_a   1.000
_cell.length_b   1.000
_cell.length_c   1.000
_cell.angle_alpha   90.00
_cell.angle_beta   90.00
_cell.angle_gamma   90.00
#
_symmetry.space_group_name_H-M   'P 1'
#
loop_
_entity.id
_entity.type
_entity.pdbx_description
1 polymer ?
#
loop_
_entity_poly.entity_id
_entity_poly.type
_entity_poly.pdbx_seq_one_letter_code
_entity_poly.pdbx_strand_id
1 'polypeptide(L)' 'MLELNAKTTALVVIDLQEGILPFAGGPHTAHTVVARTAQLAEKIPYPRFPGGNGARRVV' A
#
# COMPACT_ATOMS: atom_id res chain seq x y z
N MET A 1 -15.82 17.12 -1.88
CA MET A 1 -15.25 16.02 -1.07
C MET A 1 -14.84 14.92 -2.04
N LEU A 2 -13.72 14.24 -1.81
CA LEU A 2 -13.32 13.14 -2.68
C LEU A 2 -14.20 11.93 -2.36
N GLU A 3 -14.83 11.34 -3.38
CA GLU A 3 -15.64 10.13 -3.27
C GLU A 3 -15.01 9.03 -4.14
N LEU A 4 -14.74 7.87 -3.53
CA LEU A 4 -14.16 6.71 -4.19
C LEU A 4 -14.99 5.47 -3.88
N ASN A 5 -15.24 4.63 -4.88
CA ASN A 5 -15.87 3.34 -4.70
C ASN A 5 -14.80 2.26 -4.44
N ALA A 6 -14.73 1.77 -3.20
CA ALA A 6 -13.75 0.75 -2.80
C ALA A 6 -13.85 -0.57 -3.60
N LYS A 7 -15.00 -0.87 -4.23
CA LYS A 7 -15.18 -2.09 -5.05
C LYS A 7 -14.51 -1.99 -6.41
N THR A 8 -14.24 -0.78 -6.88
CA THR A 8 -13.66 -0.51 -8.22
C THR A 8 -12.37 0.31 -8.13
N THR A 9 -11.80 0.43 -6.93
CA THR A 9 -10.56 1.16 -6.67
C THR A 9 -9.50 0.17 -6.17
N ALA A 10 -8.28 0.30 -6.67
CA ALA A 10 -7.14 -0.49 -6.20
C ALA A 10 -6.13 0.39 -5.45
N LEU A 11 -5.49 -0.17 -4.43
CA LEU A 11 -4.34 0.43 -3.77
C LEU A 11 -3.07 -0.08 -4.43
N VAL A 12 -2.24 0.83 -4.94
CA VAL A 12 -0.91 0.52 -5.47
C VAL A 12 0.12 1.13 -4.52
N VAL A 13 0.96 0.27 -3.93
CA VAL A 13 2.04 0.67 -3.02
C VAL A 13 3.36 0.49 -3.75
N ILE A 14 4.11 1.58 -3.91
CA ILE A 14 5.37 1.59 -4.66
C ILE A 14 6.55 1.52 -3.71
N ASP A 15 7.46 0.59 -3.98
CA ASP A 15 8.79 0.46 -3.37
C ASP A 15 8.85 0.55 -1.83
N LEU A 16 7.77 0.14 -1.15
CA LEU A 16 7.72 0.08 0.31
C LEU A 16 8.39 -1.20 0.84
N GLN A 17 9.69 -1.30 0.59
CA GLN A 17 10.53 -2.43 0.97
C GLN A 17 11.71 -1.97 1.83
N GLU A 18 12.17 -2.81 2.75
CA GLU A 18 13.23 -2.48 3.72
C GLU A 18 14.50 -1.88 3.07
N GLY A 19 14.89 -2.35 1.88
CA GLY A 19 16.05 -1.82 1.16
C GLY A 19 15.86 -0.41 0.58
N ILE A 20 14.62 0.08 0.46
CA ILE A 20 14.28 1.41 -0.08
C ILE A 20 14.00 2.41 1.03
N LEU A 21 13.51 1.97 2.20
CA LEU A 21 13.17 2.86 3.31
C LEU A 21 14.29 3.84 3.72
N PRO A 22 15.59 3.46 3.72
CA PRO A 22 16.68 4.40 4.03
C PRO A 22 16.81 5.58 3.06
N PHE A 23 16.24 5.47 1.85
CA PHE A 23 16.28 6.54 0.84
C PHE A 23 15.13 7.56 0.98
N ALA A 24 14.23 7.39 1.95
CA ALA A 24 13.16 8.34 2.22
C ALA A 24 13.70 9.66 2.82
N GLY A 25 14.07 10.61 1.96
CA GLY A 25 14.66 11.90 2.34
C GLY A 25 13.69 12.95 2.91
N GLY A 26 12.39 12.69 2.94
CA GLY A 26 11.36 13.63 3.40
C GLY A 26 10.38 14.06 2.29
N PRO A 27 9.32 14.82 2.60
CA PRO A 27 9.01 15.48 3.88
C PRO A 27 8.41 14.56 4.96
N HIS A 28 8.19 13.28 4.65
CA HIS A 28 7.68 12.29 5.59
C HIS A 28 8.70 11.18 5.83
N THR A 29 8.80 10.70 7.07
CA THR A 29 9.68 9.59 7.40
C THR A 29 9.17 8.29 6.79
N ALA A 30 10.08 7.36 6.48
CA ALA A 30 9.73 6.01 6.02
C ALA A 30 8.68 5.34 6.92
N HIS A 31 8.84 5.45 8.25
CA HIS A 31 7.90 4.91 9.22
C HIS A 31 6.47 5.49 9.04
N THR A 32 6.37 6.80 8.81
CA THR A 32 5.06 7.45 8.58
C THR A 32 4.41 6.94 7.31
N VAL A 33 5.19 6.75 6.23
CA VAL A 33 4.69 6.20 4.96
C VAL A 33 4.19 4.77 5.18
N VAL A 34 4.97 3.91 5.85
CA VAL A 34 4.57 2.53 6.14
C VAL A 34 3.26 2.48 6.94
N ALA A 35 3.17 3.23 8.03
CA ALA A 35 2.01 3.24 8.91
C ALA A 35 0.73 3.71 8.18
N ARG A 36 0.82 4.78 7.38
CA ARG A 36 -0.32 5.30 6.62
C ARG A 36 -0.73 4.37 5.48
N THR A 37 0.23 3.73 4.81
CA THR A 37 -0.06 2.73 3.80
C THR A 37 -0.84 1.54 4.38
N ALA A 38 -0.49 1.07 5.58
CA ALA A 38 -1.25 0.02 6.26
C ALA A 38 -2.71 0.44 6.51
N GLN A 39 -2.93 1.68 6.98
CA GLN A 39 -4.28 2.22 7.17
C GLN A 39 -5.08 2.30 5.86
N LEU A 40 -4.45 2.64 4.73
CA LEU A 40 -5.10 2.64 3.42
C LEU A 40 -5.45 1.23 2.95
N ALA A 41 -4.54 0.26 3.19
CA ALA A 41 -4.74 -1.13 2.82
C ALA A 41 -5.94 -1.77 3.55
N GLU A 42 -6.22 -1.34 4.79
CA GLU A 42 -7.44 -1.76 5.51
C GLU A 42 -8.75 -1.27 4.86
N LYS A 43 -8.71 -0.17 4.10
CA LYS A 43 -9.90 0.42 3.47
C LYS A 43 -10.17 -0.11 2.07
N ILE A 44 -9.15 -0.60 1.38
CA ILE A 44 -9.27 -1.11 0.02
C ILE A 44 -9.21 -2.64 0.10
N PRO A 45 -10.37 -3.33 -0.03
CA PRO A 45 -10.41 -4.78 0.10
C PRO A 45 -9.55 -5.44 -0.98
N TYR A 46 -8.58 -6.25 -0.55
CA TYR A 46 -7.74 -7.00 -1.49
C TYR A 46 -8.60 -8.05 -2.21
N PRO A 47 -8.70 -8.06 -3.56
CA PRO A 47 -9.32 -9.17 -4.24
C PRO A 47 -8.52 -10.43 -3.92
N ARG A 48 -9.14 -11.36 -3.20
CA ARG A 48 -8.58 -12.69 -2.95
C ARG A 48 -8.48 -13.40 -4.30
N PHE A 49 -7.34 -13.29 -4.97
CA PHE A 49 -7.08 -14.09 -6.16
C PHE A 49 -7.06 -15.56 -5.74
N PRO A 50 -7.90 -16.42 -6.34
CA PRO A 50 -7.84 -17.85 -6.07
C PRO A 50 -6.44 -18.38 -6.46
N GLY A 51 -5.72 -18.93 -5.48
CA GLY A 51 -4.37 -19.51 -5.68
C GLY A 51 -3.17 -18.64 -5.27
N GLY A 52 -3.37 -17.42 -4.75
CA GLY A 52 -2.29 -16.58 -4.24
C GLY A 52 -2.33 -16.47 -2.72
N ASN A 53 -1.26 -16.90 -2.03
CA ASN A 53 -1.05 -16.46 -0.65
C ASN A 53 -0.97 -14.93 -0.68
N GLY A 54 -1.76 -14.26 0.17
CA GLY A 54 -2.02 -12.82 0.09
C GLY A 54 -0.74 -11.97 -0.05
N ALA A 55 -0.86 -10.87 -0.80
CA ALA A 55 0.19 -9.97 -1.25
C ALA A 55 1.00 -10.49 -2.47
N ARG A 56 0.47 -10.26 -3.67
CA ARG A 56 1.34 -10.11 -4.85
C ARG A 56 2.17 -8.84 -4.64
N ARG A 57 3.41 -9.04 -4.19
CA ARG A 57 4.51 -8.09 -4.34
C ARG A 57 4.70 -7.88 -5.84
N VAL A 58 4.18 -6.80 -6.39
CA VAL A 58 4.69 -6.28 -7.66
C VAL A 58 6.03 -5.67 -7.27
N VAL A 59 7.10 -6.38 -7.60
CA VAL A 59 8.47 -5.89 -7.49
C VAL A 59 8.70 -4.74 -8.45
#